data_AF-A0A1T1I967-F1
#
_entry.id   AF-A0A1T1I967-F1
#
_cell.length_a   1.000
_cell.length_b   1.000
_cell.length_c   1.000
_cell.angle_alpha   90.00
_cell.angle_beta   90.00
_cell.angle_gamma   90.00
#
_symmetry.space_group_name_H-M   'P 1'
#
loop_
_entity.id
_entity.type
_entity.pdbx_description
1 polymer ?
#
loop_
_entity_poly.entity_id
_entity_poly.type
_entity_poly.pdbx_seq_one_letter_code
_entity_poly.pdbx_strand_id
1 'polypeptide(L)'
;MKEITIDMIEAEEEFETMKAFADKNPEIQHLYWAGQLIQINLDKFRMLRIDNSATRYSNYYLVMKVGGRTYRVSEMVAETFVALICWARNEDMKITKFAETVLKMFVKVYESFELSKTKDEIRDGLDTVLGMCVERIVAANTLRIFTKQIKDGI
;
A
#
# COMPACT_ATOMS: atom_id res chain seq x y z
N MET A 1 33.31 12.41 -5.60
CA MET A 1 32.19 13.33 -5.89
C MET A 1 30.97 12.48 -6.12
N LYS A 2 30.00 12.51 -5.21
CA LYS A 2 28.74 11.76 -5.34
C LYS A 2 27.82 12.59 -6.24
N GLU A 3 27.41 12.02 -7.37
CA GLU A 3 26.25 12.50 -8.11
C GLU A 3 25.06 12.42 -7.16
N ILE A 4 24.67 13.55 -6.57
CA ILE A 4 23.36 13.72 -5.97
C ILE A 4 22.45 13.90 -7.19
N THR A 5 21.91 12.78 -7.66
CA THR A 5 21.03 12.71 -8.83
C THR A 5 19.81 13.57 -8.57
N ILE A 6 19.47 14.42 -9.53
CA ILE A 6 18.33 15.35 -9.52
C ILE A 6 17.03 14.68 -9.03
N ASP A 7 16.87 13.38 -9.27
CA ASP A 7 15.78 12.54 -8.77
C ASP A 7 15.61 12.50 -7.23
N MET A 8 16.69 12.64 -6.46
CA MET A 8 16.64 12.70 -4.99
C MET A 8 16.14 14.06 -4.50
N ILE A 9 16.53 15.14 -5.18
CA ILE A 9 16.16 16.51 -4.80
C ILE A 9 14.66 16.75 -5.09
N GLU A 10 14.16 16.29 -6.24
CA GLU A 10 12.73 16.36 -6.57
C GLU A 10 11.87 15.52 -5.60
N ALA A 11 12.38 14.38 -5.13
CA ALA A 11 11.68 13.55 -4.15
C ALA A 11 11.60 14.19 -2.75
N GLU A 12 12.64 14.90 -2.30
CA GLU A 12 12.65 15.61 -1.02
C GLU A 12 11.78 16.88 -1.05
N GLU A 13 11.77 17.64 -2.15
CA GLU A 13 10.87 18.80 -2.30
C GLU A 13 9.39 18.40 -2.37
N GLU A 14 9.04 17.34 -3.12
CA GLU A 14 7.68 16.78 -3.12
C GLU A 14 7.26 16.28 -1.72
N PHE A 15 8.21 15.73 -0.96
CA PHE A 15 7.97 15.21 0.38
C PHE A 15 7.65 16.30 1.41
N GLU A 16 8.51 17.32 1.53
CA GLU A 16 8.30 18.43 2.48
C GLU A 16 7.05 19.24 2.11
N THR A 17 6.77 19.37 0.81
CA THR A 17 5.54 19.99 0.33
C THR A 17 4.30 19.18 0.72
N MET A 18 4.34 17.85 0.66
CA MET A 18 3.22 17.01 1.09
C MET A 18 3.02 16.94 2.59
N LYS A 19 4.09 16.97 3.37
CA LYS A 19 3.99 17.08 4.83
C LYS A 19 3.34 18.41 5.23
N ALA A 20 3.82 19.53 4.69
CA ALA A 20 3.25 20.84 4.95
C ALA A 20 1.79 20.96 4.47
N PHE A 21 1.44 20.30 3.37
CA PHE A 21 0.05 20.18 2.91
C PHE A 21 -0.81 19.38 3.90
N ALA A 22 -0.35 18.22 4.36
CA ALA A 22 -1.06 17.41 5.35
C ALA A 22 -1.19 18.11 6.71
N ASP A 23 -0.16 18.83 7.17
CA ASP A 23 -0.18 19.58 8.42
C ASP A 23 -1.21 20.73 8.41
N LYS A 24 -1.52 21.27 7.23
CA LYS A 24 -2.55 22.30 7.03
C LYS A 24 -3.97 21.73 6.80
N ASN A 25 -4.09 20.43 6.54
CA ASN A 25 -5.34 19.75 6.23
C ASN A 25 -5.45 18.50 7.12
N PRO A 26 -5.86 18.65 8.41
CA PRO A 26 -5.89 17.54 9.37
C PRO A 26 -6.67 16.32 8.90
N GLU A 27 -7.69 16.51 8.07
CA GLU A 27 -8.53 15.45 7.53
C GLU A 27 -7.77 14.49 6.60
N ILE A 28 -6.69 14.90 5.94
CA ILE A 28 -5.86 14.03 5.06
C ILE A 28 -4.61 13.48 5.74
N GLN A 29 -4.39 13.83 7.02
CA GLN A 29 -3.16 13.49 7.72
C GLN A 29 -2.98 11.96 7.83
N HIS A 30 -4.06 11.24 8.05
CA HIS A 30 -4.07 9.77 8.08
C HIS A 30 -3.58 9.15 6.76
N LEU A 31 -3.98 9.72 5.61
CA LEU A 31 -3.60 9.26 4.28
C LEU A 31 -2.14 9.54 3.97
N TYR A 32 -1.63 10.70 4.39
CA TYR A 32 -0.20 11.01 4.36
C TYR A 32 0.62 9.97 5.13
N TRP A 33 0.23 9.70 6.39
CA TRP A 33 0.92 8.70 7.21
C TRP A 33 0.84 7.30 6.63
N ALA A 34 -0.29 6.92 6.02
CA ALA A 34 -0.41 5.66 5.32
C ALA A 34 0.61 5.55 4.17
N GLY A 35 0.71 6.59 3.33
CA GLY A 35 1.69 6.63 2.24
C GLY A 35 3.13 6.54 2.73
N GLN A 36 3.46 7.23 3.82
CA GLN A 36 4.78 7.16 4.47
C GLN A 36 5.09 5.74 4.96
N LEU A 37 4.15 5.12 5.66
CA LEU A 37 4.33 3.77 6.18
C LEU A 37 4.54 2.77 5.04
N ILE A 38 3.77 2.89 3.95
CA ILE A 38 3.94 2.03 2.77
C ILE A 38 5.34 2.22 2.17
N GLN A 39 5.78 3.45 1.96
CA GLN A 39 7.09 3.76 1.36
C GLN A 39 8.26 3.25 2.21
N ILE A 40 8.23 3.46 3.53
CA ILE A 40 9.31 3.04 4.44
C ILE A 40 9.44 1.50 4.49
N ASN A 41 8.32 0.78 4.32
CA ASN A 41 8.32 -0.68 4.42
C ASN A 41 8.51 -1.38 3.08
N LEU A 42 8.37 -0.67 1.95
CA LEU A 42 8.39 -1.26 0.61
C LEU A 42 9.20 -0.38 -0.37
N ASP A 43 10.47 -0.69 -0.56
CA ASP A 43 11.45 0.11 -1.34
C ASP A 43 11.02 0.51 -2.77
N LYS A 44 10.10 -0.24 -3.40
CA LYS A 44 9.60 0.06 -4.75
C LYS A 44 8.40 1.01 -4.78
N PHE A 45 7.87 1.38 -3.61
CA PHE A 45 6.67 2.19 -3.45
C PHE A 45 7.10 3.59 -3.08
N ARG A 46 6.81 4.56 -3.94
CA ARG A 46 7.04 5.98 -3.70
C ARG A 46 5.70 6.70 -3.65
N MET A 47 5.43 7.40 -2.56
CA MET A 47 4.33 8.37 -2.51
C MET A 47 4.71 9.58 -3.36
N LEU A 48 3.82 10.00 -4.27
CA LEU A 48 4.04 11.20 -5.09
C LEU A 48 3.28 12.39 -4.50
N ARG A 49 1.97 12.23 -4.25
CA ARG A 49 1.10 13.30 -3.75
C ARG A 49 -0.23 12.76 -3.23
N ILE A 50 -1.02 13.64 -2.63
CA ILE A 50 -2.43 13.40 -2.30
C ILE A 50 -3.30 14.25 -3.24
N ASP A 51 -4.14 13.60 -4.04
CA ASP A 51 -5.05 14.27 -4.96
C ASP A 51 -6.44 14.44 -4.33
N ASN A 52 -6.94 15.68 -4.30
CA ASN A 52 -8.34 16.00 -4.02
C ASN A 52 -9.17 15.85 -5.29
N SER A 53 -9.56 14.62 -5.59
CA SER A 53 -10.36 14.29 -6.76
C SER A 53 -11.55 13.46 -6.29
N ALA A 54 -12.38 14.11 -5.48
CA ALA A 54 -13.48 13.48 -4.77
C ALA A 54 -14.39 12.68 -5.73
N THR A 55 -14.64 11.43 -5.37
CA THR A 55 -15.70 10.60 -5.94
C THR A 55 -16.77 10.35 -4.88
N ARG A 56 -17.77 9.54 -5.21
CA ARG A 56 -18.81 9.14 -4.27
C ARG A 56 -18.28 8.37 -3.05
N TYR A 57 -17.06 7.84 -3.11
CA TYR A 57 -16.55 6.88 -2.11
C TYR A 57 -15.25 7.30 -1.42
N SER A 58 -14.54 8.30 -1.94
CA SER A 58 -13.38 8.88 -1.27
C SER A 58 -13.18 10.32 -1.72
N ASN A 59 -12.86 11.19 -0.76
CA ASN A 59 -12.58 12.60 -1.04
C ASN A 59 -11.13 12.81 -1.50
N TYR A 60 -10.23 11.91 -1.09
CA TYR A 60 -8.80 12.05 -1.27
C TYR A 60 -8.18 10.75 -1.72
N TYR A 61 -7.18 10.86 -2.59
CA TYR A 61 -6.49 9.70 -3.15
C TYR A 61 -4.98 9.86 -2.98
N LEU A 62 -4.35 8.83 -2.46
CA LEU A 62 -2.92 8.69 -2.42
C LEU A 62 -2.42 8.29 -3.81
N VAL A 63 -1.61 9.14 -4.43
CA VAL A 63 -0.98 8.83 -5.71
C VAL A 63 0.39 8.23 -5.44
N MET A 64 0.57 6.97 -5.86
CA MET A 64 1.77 6.20 -5.61
C MET A 64 2.44 5.74 -6.90
N LYS A 65 3.76 5.77 -6.97
CA LYS A 65 4.55 5.12 -8.01
C LYS A 65 5.06 3.78 -7.48
N VAL A 66 4.74 2.69 -8.17
CA VAL A 66 5.17 1.32 -7.84
C VAL A 66 5.75 0.68 -9.09
N GLY A 67 7.03 0.30 -9.06
CA GLY A 67 7.66 -0.41 -10.17
C GLY A 67 7.58 0.31 -11.53
N GLY A 68 7.51 1.65 -11.52
CA GLY A 68 7.37 2.47 -12.73
C GLY A 68 5.93 2.75 -13.18
N ARG A 69 4.92 2.20 -12.50
CA ARG A 69 3.50 2.49 -12.74
C ARG A 69 2.94 3.42 -11.66
N THR A 70 2.03 4.30 -12.04
CA THR A 70 1.32 5.16 -11.10
C THR A 70 -0.02 4.54 -10.75
N TYR A 71 -0.30 4.46 -9.46
CA TYR A 71 -1.54 3.97 -8.86
C TYR A 71 -2.23 5.11 -8.14
N ARG A 72 -3.55 5.16 -8.25
CA ARG A 72 -4.39 6.05 -7.48
C ARG A 72 -5.11 5.21 -6.43
N VAL A 73 -4.78 5.45 -5.17
CA VAL A 73 -5.17 4.61 -4.04
C VAL A 73 -6.12 5.40 -3.16
N SER A 74 -7.35 4.92 -2.99
CA SER A 74 -8.31 5.55 -2.08
C SER A 74 -7.88 5.39 -0.62
N GLU A 75 -8.45 6.19 0.28
CA GLU A 75 -8.21 6.06 1.74
C GLU A 75 -8.40 4.63 2.23
N MET A 76 -9.52 3.98 1.86
CA MET A 76 -9.77 2.59 2.26
C MET A 76 -8.71 1.62 1.76
N VAL A 77 -8.30 1.73 0.48
CA VAL A 77 -7.28 0.82 -0.06
C VAL A 77 -5.94 1.07 0.63
N ALA A 78 -5.59 2.32 0.92
CA ALA A 78 -4.37 2.67 1.65
C ALA A 78 -4.39 2.08 3.07
N GLU A 79 -5.50 2.24 3.80
CA GLU A 79 -5.68 1.71 5.15
C GLU A 79 -5.63 0.17 5.17
N THR A 80 -6.32 -0.52 4.25
CA THR A 80 -6.26 -1.98 4.15
C THR A 80 -4.84 -2.45 3.84
N PHE A 81 -4.12 -1.74 2.96
CA PHE A 81 -2.74 -2.09 2.61
C PHE A 81 -1.79 -1.86 3.79
N VAL A 82 -1.96 -0.78 4.54
CA VAL A 82 -1.22 -0.51 5.79
C VAL A 82 -1.50 -1.60 6.83
N ALA A 83 -2.77 -1.99 7.03
CA ALA A 83 -3.14 -3.04 7.97
C ALA A 83 -2.40 -4.35 7.65
N LEU A 84 -2.30 -4.72 6.37
CA LEU A 84 -1.55 -5.89 5.94
C LEU A 84 -0.04 -5.78 6.22
N ILE A 85 0.55 -4.60 5.99
CA ILE A 85 1.97 -4.35 6.33
C ILE A 85 2.19 -4.51 7.83
N CYS A 86 1.33 -3.90 8.65
CA CYS A 86 1.40 -3.99 10.11
C CYS A 86 1.26 -5.43 10.60
N TRP A 87 0.30 -6.19 10.06
CA TRP A 87 0.15 -7.61 10.37
C TRP A 87 1.41 -8.40 10.00
N ALA A 88 1.93 -8.24 8.78
CA ALA A 88 3.12 -8.95 8.32
C ALA A 88 4.34 -8.63 9.18
N ARG A 89 4.48 -7.39 9.68
CA ARG A 89 5.54 -7.01 10.62
C ARG A 89 5.43 -7.71 11.96
N ASN A 90 4.21 -7.84 12.50
CA ASN A 90 3.99 -8.53 13.76
C ASN A 90 4.33 -10.02 13.66
N GLU A 91 4.19 -10.61 12.48
CA GLU A 91 4.51 -12.00 12.17
C GLU A 91 5.97 -12.21 11.67
N ASP A 92 6.83 -11.18 11.71
CA ASP A 92 8.19 -11.18 11.14
C ASP A 92 8.25 -11.66 9.67
N MET A 93 7.19 -11.35 8.90
CA MET A 93 7.04 -11.75 7.51
C MET A 93 7.49 -10.63 6.56
N LYS A 94 8.27 -11.01 5.53
CA LYS A 94 8.66 -10.10 4.44
C LYS A 94 7.59 -10.05 3.35
N ILE A 95 6.73 -9.03 3.38
CA ILE A 95 5.70 -8.78 2.36
C ILE A 95 6.24 -8.21 1.03
N THR A 96 7.47 -7.68 1.02
CA THR A 96 8.09 -6.99 -0.13
C THR A 96 8.08 -7.76 -1.44
N LYS A 97 8.07 -9.10 -1.40
CA LYS A 97 8.14 -9.95 -2.61
C LYS A 97 6.87 -9.93 -3.47
N PHE A 98 5.69 -9.61 -2.91
CA PHE A 98 4.41 -9.68 -3.63
C PHE A 98 3.51 -8.45 -3.45
N ALA A 99 4.03 -7.41 -2.78
CA ALA A 99 3.24 -6.25 -2.37
C ALA A 99 2.57 -5.52 -3.54
N GLU A 100 3.21 -5.40 -4.71
CA GLU A 100 2.62 -4.74 -5.89
C GLU A 100 1.39 -5.48 -6.40
N THR A 101 1.46 -6.82 -6.44
CA THR A 101 0.32 -7.66 -6.83
C THR A 101 -0.84 -7.49 -5.86
N VAL A 102 -0.55 -7.44 -4.56
CA VAL A 102 -1.57 -7.25 -3.52
C VAL A 102 -2.21 -5.86 -3.64
N LEU A 103 -1.41 -4.80 -3.78
CA LEU A 103 -1.95 -3.46 -4.00
C LEU A 103 -2.87 -3.42 -5.23
N LYS A 104 -2.42 -4.00 -6.35
CA LYS A 104 -3.22 -4.08 -7.57
C LYS A 104 -4.53 -4.85 -7.36
N MET A 105 -4.52 -5.90 -6.54
CA MET A 105 -5.75 -6.62 -6.18
C MET A 105 -6.71 -5.72 -5.40
N PHE A 106 -6.24 -5.03 -4.35
CA PHE A 106 -7.09 -4.13 -3.58
C PHE A 106 -7.67 -3.00 -4.43
N VAL A 107 -6.85 -2.36 -5.28
CA VAL A 107 -7.30 -1.33 -6.22
C VAL A 107 -8.37 -1.88 -7.17
N LYS A 108 -8.13 -3.04 -7.79
CA LYS A 108 -9.09 -3.64 -8.72
C LYS A 108 -10.42 -3.98 -8.05
N VAL A 109 -10.38 -4.50 -6.83
CA VAL A 109 -11.57 -4.81 -6.03
C VAL A 109 -12.35 -3.52 -5.75
N TYR A 110 -11.66 -2.49 -5.26
CA TYR A 110 -12.27 -1.18 -5.00
C TYR A 110 -12.91 -0.57 -6.25
N GLU A 111 -12.18 -0.50 -7.37
CA GLU A 111 -12.69 0.04 -8.65
C GLU A 111 -13.89 -0.77 -9.18
N SER A 112 -13.89 -2.10 -9.01
CA SER A 112 -15.01 -2.94 -9.43
C SER A 112 -16.30 -2.66 -8.64
N PHE A 113 -16.16 -2.17 -7.41
CA PHE A 113 -17.27 -1.87 -6.52
C PHE A 113 -17.71 -0.41 -6.58
N GLU A 114 -16.82 0.51 -6.96
CA GLU A 114 -17.08 1.95 -7.07
C GLU A 114 -18.28 2.28 -7.97
N LEU A 115 -18.69 1.38 -8.87
CA LEU A 115 -19.82 1.61 -9.78
C LEU A 115 -21.19 1.15 -9.25
N SER A 116 -21.24 0.27 -8.24
CA SER A 116 -22.49 -0.43 -7.90
C SER A 116 -22.71 -0.76 -6.42
N LYS A 117 -21.71 -0.51 -5.57
CA LYS A 117 -21.71 -0.94 -4.17
C LYS A 117 -21.77 0.23 -3.21
N THR A 118 -22.23 -0.03 -2.00
CA THR A 118 -22.17 0.91 -0.87
C THR A 118 -20.78 0.93 -0.24
N LYS A 119 -20.51 1.94 0.59
CA LYS A 119 -19.25 2.10 1.32
C LYS A 119 -18.94 0.87 2.20
N ASP A 120 -19.96 0.29 2.83
CA ASP A 120 -19.80 -0.89 3.70
C ASP A 120 -19.56 -2.17 2.88
N GLU A 121 -20.26 -2.37 1.76
CA GLU A 121 -19.99 -3.50 0.87
C GLU A 121 -18.57 -3.46 0.27
N ILE A 122 -18.03 -2.26 0.01
CA ILE A 122 -16.64 -2.09 -0.40
C ILE A 122 -15.70 -2.53 0.73
N ARG A 123 -15.98 -2.12 1.97
CA ARG A 123 -15.20 -2.50 3.14
C ARG A 123 -15.19 -4.02 3.33
N ASP A 124 -16.36 -4.66 3.31
CA ASP A 124 -16.47 -6.13 3.47
C ASP A 124 -15.71 -6.89 2.38
N GLY A 125 -15.76 -6.38 1.14
CA GLY A 125 -15.01 -6.95 0.03
C GLY A 125 -13.49 -6.79 0.17
N LEU A 126 -13.02 -5.65 0.67
CA LEU A 126 -11.61 -5.44 0.98
C LEU A 126 -11.14 -6.30 2.16
N ASP A 127 -11.95 -6.45 3.20
CA ASP A 127 -11.66 -7.33 4.35
C ASP A 127 -11.57 -8.80 3.94
N THR A 128 -12.45 -9.24 3.05
CA THR A 128 -12.40 -10.58 2.46
C THR A 128 -11.07 -10.80 1.71
N VAL A 129 -10.67 -9.82 0.89
CA VAL A 129 -9.42 -9.90 0.12
C VAL A 129 -8.21 -9.84 1.05
N LEU A 130 -8.27 -9.07 2.13
CA LEU A 130 -7.25 -9.02 3.18
C LEU A 130 -7.05 -10.41 3.81
N GLY A 131 -8.14 -11.06 4.22
CA GLY A 131 -8.12 -12.42 4.76
C GLY A 131 -7.50 -13.43 3.78
N MET A 132 -7.94 -13.40 2.51
CA MET A 132 -7.36 -14.25 1.46
C MET A 132 -5.86 -13.99 1.23
N CYS A 133 -5.41 -12.73 1.32
CA CYS A 133 -4.00 -12.39 1.17
C CYS A 133 -3.17 -12.95 2.34
N VAL A 134 -3.67 -12.81 3.56
CA VAL A 134 -3.05 -13.37 4.77
C VAL A 134 -2.91 -14.88 4.65
N GLU A 135 -3.99 -15.60 4.33
CA GLU A 135 -3.97 -17.06 4.16
C GLU A 135 -2.95 -17.52 3.13
N ARG A 136 -2.88 -16.83 1.97
CA ARG A 136 -1.92 -17.14 0.91
C ARG A 136 -0.47 -16.90 1.33
N ILE A 137 -0.21 -15.82 2.06
CA ILE A 137 1.13 -15.51 2.58
C ILE A 137 1.57 -16.59 3.57
N VAL A 138 0.70 -16.98 4.50
CA VAL A 138 0.95 -18.04 5.47
C VAL A 138 1.24 -19.36 4.76
N ALA A 139 0.37 -19.79 3.83
CA ALA A 139 0.54 -21.03 3.09
C ALA A 139 1.87 -21.08 2.30
N ALA A 140 2.23 -19.98 1.62
CA ALA A 140 3.48 -19.89 0.87
C ALA A 140 4.72 -19.95 1.78
N ASN A 141 4.67 -19.33 2.96
CA ASN A 141 5.75 -19.38 3.94
C ASN A 141 5.90 -20.79 4.56
N THR A 142 4.80 -21.44 4.94
CA THR A 142 4.81 -22.81 5.46
C THR A 142 5.42 -23.77 4.44
N LEU A 143 4.98 -23.71 3.18
CA LEU A 143 5.52 -24.56 2.11
C LEU A 143 7.02 -24.32 1.90
N ARG A 144 7.49 -23.06 1.99
CA ARG A 144 8.90 -22.71 1.87
C ARG A 144 9.75 -23.30 3.00
N ILE A 145 9.27 -23.24 4.24
CA ILE A 145 9.94 -23.84 5.41
C ILE A 145 10.04 -25.35 5.21
N PHE A 146 8.93 -25.98 4.85
CA PHE A 146 8.87 -27.43 4.63
C PHE A 146 9.82 -27.89 3.51
N THR A 147 9.82 -27.17 2.38
CA THR A 147 10.72 -27.46 1.25
C THR A 147 12.19 -27.29 1.64
N LYS A 148 12.50 -26.32 2.50
CA LYS A 148 13.86 -26.12 3.02
C LYS A 148 14.28 -27.28 3.92
N GLN A 149 13.41 -27.72 4.84
CA GLN A 149 13.69 -28.85 5.73
C GLN A 149 13.98 -30.14 4.95
N ILE A 150 13.18 -30.44 3.91
CA ILE A 150 13.41 -31.58 3.02
C ILE A 150 14.77 -31.45 2.30
N LYS A 151 15.13 -30.26 1.81
CA LYS A 151 16.43 -30.03 1.15
C LYS A 151 17.62 -30.15 2.11
N ASP A 152 17.42 -29.74 3.35
CA ASP A 152 18.44 -29.79 4.41
C ASP A 152 18.55 -31.20 5.03
N GLY A 153 17.73 -32.16 4.58
CA GLY A 153 17.79 -33.57 5.01
C GLY A 153 17.20 -33.85 6.39
N ILE A 154 16.30 -32.97 6.86
CA ILE A 154 15.52 -33.13 8.10
C ILE A 154 14.24 -33.91 7.80
#